data_AF-A0A0M2HPP7-F1
#
_entry.id   AF-A0A0M2HPP7-F1
#
_cell.length_a   1.000
_cell.length_b   1.000
_cell.length_c   1.000
_cell.angle_alpha   90.00
_cell.angle_beta   90.00
_cell.angle_gamma   90.00
#
_symmetry.space_group_name_H-M   'P 1'
#
loop_
_entity.id
_entity.type
_entity.pdbx_description
1 polymer ?
#
loop_
_entity_poly.entity_id
_entity_poly.type
_entity_poly.pdbx_seq_one_letter_code
_entity_poly.pdbx_strand_id
1 'polypeptide(L)'
;MPSTGQHLKEMQALHRHRNFVQMLAYLRDHPCADCGEPDPVVLDFDHRPGVRKRFEIARAVNASTRAWSTILREIAKCDVVCANCHRRRTARRAGHRKHLVNLGMALEEPAVARRGRRTVPHGGGAKGKHGCPCEPCRLRRSSYARDYRLARKLRERAADDATGAEESIV
;
A
#
# COMPACT_ATOMS: atom_id res chain seq x y z
N MET A 1 11.14 27.33 -33.50
CA MET A 1 9.81 26.77 -33.13
C MET A 1 10.02 25.67 -32.10
N PRO A 2 9.30 25.65 -30.97
CA PRO A 2 9.38 24.55 -30.02
C PRO A 2 8.96 23.23 -30.69
N SER A 3 9.56 22.12 -30.29
CA SER A 3 9.19 20.80 -30.81
C SER A 3 7.78 20.41 -30.34
N THR A 4 7.10 19.52 -31.06
CA THR A 4 5.77 19.00 -30.68
C THR A 4 5.73 18.49 -29.24
N GLY A 5 6.82 17.87 -28.76
CA GLY A 5 6.95 17.41 -27.39
C GLY A 5 7.15 18.53 -26.36
N GLN A 6 7.88 19.60 -26.71
CA GLN A 6 8.02 20.80 -25.86
C GLN A 6 6.68 21.51 -25.72
N HIS A 7 5.99 21.71 -26.84
CA HIS A 7 4.67 22.35 -26.85
C HIS A 7 3.63 21.58 -26.02
N LEU A 8 3.60 20.24 -26.12
CA LEU A 8 2.71 19.42 -25.29
C LEU A 8 2.99 19.61 -23.79
N LYS A 9 4.27 19.64 -23.37
CA LYS A 9 4.65 19.83 -21.97
C LYS A 9 4.20 21.19 -21.44
N GLU A 10 4.36 22.25 -22.25
CA GLU A 10 3.91 23.61 -21.93
C GLU A 10 2.39 23.64 -21.75
N MET A 11 1.63 23.07 -22.69
CA MET A 11 0.17 23.01 -22.61
C MET A 11 -0.31 22.23 -21.39
N GLN A 12 0.36 21.12 -21.05
CA GLN A 12 0.07 20.37 -19.82
C GLN A 12 0.38 21.18 -18.56
N ALA A 13 1.48 21.95 -18.54
CA ALA A 13 1.83 22.81 -17.41
C ALA A 13 0.79 23.93 -17.21
N LEU A 14 0.37 24.58 -18.30
CA LEU A 14 -0.70 25.58 -18.28
C LEU A 14 -2.02 25.00 -17.75
N HIS A 15 -2.36 23.79 -18.19
CA HIS A 15 -3.56 23.09 -17.71
C HIS A 15 -3.51 22.81 -16.20
N ARG A 16 -2.38 22.30 -15.70
CA ARG A 16 -2.18 22.08 -14.26
C ARG A 16 -2.24 23.37 -13.46
N HIS A 17 -1.63 24.44 -13.96
CA HIS A 17 -1.69 25.75 -13.33
C HIS A 17 -3.14 26.26 -13.22
N ARG A 18 -3.94 26.15 -14.30
CA ARG A 18 -5.36 26.51 -14.28
C ARG A 18 -6.15 25.71 -13.24
N ASN A 19 -5.95 24.39 -13.19
CA ASN A 19 -6.60 23.54 -12.20
C ASN A 19 -6.19 23.91 -10.76
N PHE A 20 -4.91 24.26 -10.56
CA PHE A 20 -4.40 24.67 -9.24
C PHE A 20 -5.02 25.98 -8.77
N VAL A 21 -5.12 26.98 -9.65
CA VAL A 21 -5.80 28.26 -9.34
C VAL A 21 -7.27 28.03 -8.99
N GLN A 22 -7.98 27.19 -9.74
CA GLN A 22 -9.38 26.85 -9.46
C GLN A 22 -9.54 26.12 -8.12
N MET A 23 -8.64 25.19 -7.80
CA MET A 23 -8.62 24.49 -6.51
C MET A 23 -8.38 25.47 -5.35
N LEU A 24 -7.42 26.39 -5.48
CA LEU A 24 -7.14 27.39 -4.46
C LEU A 24 -8.32 28.35 -4.25
N ALA A 25 -8.99 28.77 -5.33
CA ALA A 25 -10.21 29.58 -5.23
C ALA A 25 -11.30 28.82 -4.44
N TYR A 26 -11.52 27.55 -4.76
CA TYR A 26 -12.46 26.71 -4.01
C TYR A 26 -12.11 26.62 -2.52
N LEU A 27 -10.84 26.36 -2.18
CA LEU A 27 -10.42 26.23 -0.78
C LEU A 27 -10.56 27.53 0.03
N ARG A 28 -10.40 28.70 -0.61
CA ARG A 28 -10.59 30.00 0.06
C ARG A 28 -12.01 30.25 0.54
N ASP A 29 -12.99 29.72 -0.18
CA ASP A 29 -14.42 29.88 0.15
C ASP A 29 -14.94 28.74 1.06
N HIS A 30 -14.13 27.72 1.32
CA HIS A 30 -14.52 26.53 2.06
C HIS A 30 -13.54 26.25 3.21
N PRO A 31 -13.69 26.92 4.37
CA PRO A 31 -12.87 26.62 5.54
C PRO A 31 -13.09 25.19 6.03
N CYS A 32 -12.23 24.73 6.93
CA CYS A 32 -12.34 23.40 7.52
C CYS A 32 -13.74 23.17 8.13
N ALA A 33 -14.45 22.15 7.65
CA ALA A 33 -15.79 21.80 8.09
C ALA A 33 -15.86 21.38 9.58
N ASP A 34 -14.75 20.97 10.19
CA ASP A 34 -14.70 20.53 11.59
C ASP A 34 -14.33 21.65 12.58
N CYS A 35 -13.43 22.57 12.19
CA CYS A 35 -12.85 23.55 13.12
C CYS A 35 -12.81 24.99 12.59
N GLY A 36 -13.30 25.23 11.37
CA GLY A 36 -13.39 26.58 10.79
C GLY A 36 -12.08 27.19 10.31
N GLU A 37 -10.95 26.47 10.34
CA GLU A 37 -9.65 26.94 9.85
C GLU A 37 -9.75 27.41 8.39
N PRO A 38 -9.47 28.69 8.08
CA PRO A 38 -9.59 29.21 6.72
C PRO A 38 -8.31 29.11 5.89
N ASP A 39 -7.13 28.81 6.47
CA ASP A 39 -5.87 28.84 5.74
C ASP A 39 -5.79 27.70 4.69
N PRO A 40 -5.84 28.02 3.38
CA PRO A 40 -5.81 27.01 2.32
C PRO A 40 -4.53 26.17 2.28
N VAL A 41 -3.44 26.62 2.94
CA VAL A 41 -2.19 25.86 3.04
C VAL A 41 -2.38 24.57 3.85
N VAL A 42 -3.26 24.59 4.86
CA VAL A 42 -3.49 23.44 5.74
C VAL A 42 -4.76 22.67 5.40
N LEU A 43 -5.52 23.09 4.39
CA LEU A 43 -6.76 22.44 3.98
C LEU A 43 -6.52 21.27 3.02
N ASP A 44 -7.23 20.18 3.29
CA ASP A 44 -7.24 18.94 2.53
C ASP A 44 -8.68 18.55 2.16
N PHE A 45 -8.82 17.78 1.07
CA PHE A 45 -10.09 17.15 0.69
C PHE A 45 -10.20 15.75 1.30
N ASP A 46 -11.06 15.58 2.31
CA ASP A 46 -11.34 14.28 2.95
C ASP A 46 -12.55 13.61 2.30
N HIS A 47 -12.36 12.48 1.62
CA HIS A 47 -13.45 11.70 1.04
C HIS A 47 -14.40 11.20 2.14
N ARG A 48 -15.71 11.47 1.96
CA ARG A 48 -16.73 11.02 2.92
C ARG A 48 -16.80 9.49 3.01
N PRO A 49 -17.03 8.91 4.21
CA PRO A 49 -17.19 7.46 4.38
C PRO A 49 -18.29 6.90 3.47
N GLY A 50 -18.07 5.69 2.95
CA GLY A 50 -19.02 5.02 2.05
C GLY A 50 -19.00 5.53 0.60
N VAL A 51 -18.28 6.62 0.31
CA VAL A 51 -18.15 7.13 -1.06
C VAL A 51 -16.91 6.55 -1.75
N ARG A 52 -17.11 5.95 -2.92
CA ARG A 52 -16.00 5.45 -3.74
C ARG A 52 -15.27 6.61 -4.42
N LYS A 53 -14.03 6.88 -3.96
CA LYS A 53 -13.14 7.80 -4.65
C LYS A 53 -12.65 7.23 -5.98
N ARG A 54 -12.57 8.06 -7.01
CA ARG A 54 -11.99 7.71 -8.32
C ARG A 54 -10.51 8.05 -8.40
N PHE A 55 -10.11 9.13 -7.73
CA PHE A 55 -8.74 9.59 -7.67
C PHE A 55 -8.55 10.52 -6.46
N GLU A 56 -7.31 10.78 -6.12
CA GLU A 56 -6.93 11.76 -5.10
C GLU A 56 -6.84 13.15 -5.77
N ILE A 57 -7.42 14.18 -5.14
CA ILE A 57 -7.65 15.50 -5.75
C ILE A 57 -6.34 16.28 -5.90
N ALA A 58 -5.48 16.30 -4.88
CA ALA A 58 -4.20 17.00 -4.94
C ALA A 58 -3.32 16.45 -6.07
N ARG A 59 -3.29 15.12 -6.26
CA ARG A 59 -2.59 14.47 -7.37
C ARG A 59 -3.27 14.74 -8.71
N ALA A 60 -4.59 14.80 -8.76
CA ALA A 60 -5.31 15.13 -10.00
C ALA A 60 -4.99 16.56 -10.48
N VAL A 61 -4.87 17.51 -9.56
CA VAL A 61 -4.49 18.90 -9.85
C VAL A 61 -3.03 19.02 -10.26
N ASN A 62 -2.11 18.39 -9.52
CA ASN A 62 -0.66 18.57 -9.69
C ASN A 62 0.00 17.67 -10.73
N ALA A 63 -0.61 16.54 -11.10
CA ALA A 63 0.03 15.53 -11.94
C ALA A 63 -0.84 15.04 -13.10
N SER A 64 -1.99 15.66 -13.37
CA SER A 64 -2.87 15.20 -14.45
C SER A 64 -3.44 16.30 -15.33
N THR A 65 -3.89 15.91 -16.52
CA THR A 65 -4.55 16.76 -17.52
C THR A 65 -6.07 16.65 -17.46
N ARG A 66 -6.62 16.21 -16.32
CA ARG A 66 -8.07 16.07 -16.14
C ARG A 66 -8.76 17.42 -16.24
N ALA A 67 -9.88 17.46 -16.96
CA ALA A 67 -10.73 18.64 -17.00
C ALA A 67 -11.22 19.02 -15.60
N TRP A 68 -11.30 20.32 -15.32
CA TRP A 68 -11.74 20.86 -14.03
C TRP A 68 -13.12 20.31 -13.61
N SER A 69 -14.06 20.18 -14.55
CA SER A 69 -15.38 19.58 -14.29
C SER A 69 -15.33 18.15 -13.74
N THR A 70 -14.30 17.37 -14.11
CA THR A 70 -14.09 16.03 -13.57
C THR A 70 -13.56 16.08 -12.15
N ILE A 71 -12.68 17.03 -11.85
CA ILE A 71 -12.14 17.25 -10.50
C ILE A 71 -13.25 17.76 -9.59
N LEU A 72 -14.08 18.72 -10.03
CA LEU A 72 -15.24 19.23 -9.29
C LEU A 72 -16.22 18.12 -8.86
N ARG A 73 -16.53 17.17 -9.76
CA ARG A 73 -17.37 16.01 -9.42
C ARG A 73 -16.76 15.12 -8.34
N GLU A 74 -15.44 15.09 -8.25
CA GLU A 74 -14.74 14.35 -7.18
C GLU A 74 -14.68 15.18 -5.89
N ILE A 75 -14.43 16.49 -5.98
CA ILE A 75 -14.49 17.43 -4.85
C ILE A 75 -15.86 17.37 -4.18
N ALA A 76 -16.95 17.28 -4.95
CA ALA A 76 -18.31 17.18 -4.43
C ALA A 76 -18.56 15.95 -3.51
N LYS A 77 -17.64 14.97 -3.51
CA LYS A 77 -17.67 13.78 -2.64
C LYS A 77 -16.87 13.94 -1.35
N CYS A 78 -16.12 15.03 -1.23
CA CYS A 78 -15.23 15.31 -0.12
C CYS A 78 -15.80 16.40 0.77
N ASP A 79 -15.36 16.39 2.02
CA ASP A 79 -15.44 17.56 2.89
C ASP A 79 -14.08 18.27 2.87
N VAL A 80 -14.08 19.60 2.92
CA VAL A 80 -12.84 20.36 3.13
C VAL A 80 -12.54 20.38 4.62
N VAL A 81 -11.36 19.91 5.01
CA VAL A 81 -10.92 19.81 6.41
C VAL A 81 -9.46 20.17 6.53
N CYS A 82 -9.03 20.72 7.66
CA CYS A 82 -7.60 20.95 7.89
C CYS A 82 -6.86 19.62 8.11
N ALA A 83 -5.56 19.61 7.87
CA ALA A 83 -4.71 18.41 7.96
C ALA A 83 -4.80 17.74 9.35
N ASN A 84 -4.97 18.53 10.42
CA ASN A 84 -5.12 18.03 11.78
C ASN A 84 -6.46 17.31 11.98
N CYS A 85 -7.57 17.91 11.55
CA CYS A 85 -8.89 17.29 11.61
C CYS A 85 -8.97 16.05 10.72
N HIS A 86 -8.40 16.11 9.51
CA HIS A 86 -8.30 14.96 8.61
C HIS A 86 -7.54 13.78 9.23
N ARG A 87 -6.39 14.02 9.88
CA ARG A 87 -5.65 12.98 10.61
C ARG A 87 -6.46 12.40 11.77
N ARG A 88 -7.19 13.23 12.52
CA ARG A 88 -8.08 12.79 13.61
C ARG A 88 -9.22 11.92 13.08
N ARG A 89 -9.89 12.33 11.99
CA ARG A 89 -10.94 11.55 11.30
C ARG A 89 -10.41 10.19 10.86
N THR A 90 -9.24 10.15 10.22
CA THR A 90 -8.60 8.90 9.77
C THR A 90 -8.28 8.00 10.95
N ALA A 91 -7.64 8.55 12.00
CA ALA A 91 -7.28 7.79 13.19
C ALA A 91 -8.51 7.22 13.93
N ARG A 92 -9.62 7.97 13.95
CA ARG A 92 -10.91 7.51 14.46
C ARG A 92 -11.49 6.36 13.64
N ARG A 93 -11.58 6.52 12.31
CA ARG A 93 -12.13 5.50 11.40
C ARG A 93 -11.35 4.19 11.44
N ALA A 94 -10.03 4.27 11.58
CA ALA A 94 -9.13 3.13 11.56
C ALA A 94 -8.79 2.57 12.96
N GLY A 95 -9.36 3.13 14.04
CA GLY A 95 -9.09 2.65 15.41
C GLY A 95 -7.61 2.73 15.80
N HIS A 96 -6.89 3.76 15.36
CA HIS A 96 -5.46 3.89 15.64
C HIS A 96 -5.21 3.98 17.16
N ARG A 97 -4.19 3.28 17.66
CA ARG A 97 -3.85 3.24 19.10
C ARG A 97 -3.80 4.61 19.76
N LYS A 98 -3.17 5.60 19.12
CA LYS A 98 -3.10 6.99 19.63
C LYS A 98 -4.48 7.63 19.78
N HIS A 99 -5.41 7.33 18.87
CA HIS A 99 -6.78 7.82 18.98
C HIS A 99 -7.55 7.12 20.10
N LEU A 100 -7.39 5.80 20.26
CA LEU A 100 -7.99 5.04 21.36
C LEU A 100 -7.53 5.58 22.73
N VAL A 101 -6.24 5.87 22.87
CA VAL A 101 -5.67 6.51 24.08
C VAL A 101 -6.31 7.88 24.33
N ASN A 102 -6.47 8.70 23.29
CA ASN A 102 -7.15 10.00 23.44
C ASN A 102 -8.61 9.86 23.87
N LEU A 103 -9.26 8.74 23.60
CA LEU A 103 -10.62 8.42 24.07
C LEU A 103 -10.63 7.82 25.49
N GLY A 104 -9.48 7.75 26.18
CA GLY A 104 -9.36 7.17 27.52
C GLY A 104 -9.34 5.65 27.53
N MET A 105 -9.18 4.99 26.37
CA MET A 105 -9.07 3.53 26.32
C MET A 105 -7.67 3.09 26.74
N ALA A 106 -7.61 2.13 27.66
CA ALA A 106 -6.35 1.51 28.06
C ALA A 106 -5.74 0.72 26.88
N LEU A 107 -4.42 0.84 26.70
CA LEU A 107 -3.67 0.00 25.78
C LEU A 107 -3.29 -1.29 26.50
N GLU A 108 -4.24 -2.22 26.55
CA GLU A 108 -4.02 -3.54 27.13
C GLU A 108 -2.89 -4.27 26.40
N GLU A 109 -1.97 -4.87 27.17
CA GLU A 109 -0.97 -5.77 26.61
C GLU A 109 -1.67 -7.06 26.16
N PRO A 110 -1.55 -7.45 24.88
CA PRO A 110 -2.17 -8.69 24.44
C PRO A 110 -1.53 -9.86 25.18
N ALA A 111 -2.37 -10.73 25.76
CA ALA A 111 -1.94 -11.98 26.37
C ALA A 111 -1.48 -12.96 25.30
N VAL A 112 -0.25 -12.77 24.80
CA VAL A 112 0.35 -13.66 23.81
C VAL A 112 0.99 -14.84 24.56
N ALA A 113 0.46 -16.04 24.34
CA ALA A 113 1.13 -17.25 24.77
C ALA A 113 2.53 -17.29 24.13
N ARG A 114 3.57 -17.11 24.96
CA ARG A 114 4.96 -17.27 24.54
C ARG A 114 5.12 -18.71 24.07
N ARG A 115 5.12 -18.92 22.75
CA ARG A 115 5.53 -20.21 22.19
C ARG A 115 6.98 -20.39 22.62
N GLY A 116 7.24 -21.36 23.50
CA GLY A 116 8.59 -21.67 23.95
C GLY A 116 9.53 -21.79 22.75
N ARG A 117 10.78 -21.37 22.92
CA ARG A 117 11.80 -21.53 21.87
C ARG A 117 11.85 -23.02 21.51
N ARG A 118 11.39 -23.39 20.31
CA ARG A 118 11.54 -24.76 19.82
C ARG A 118 13.02 -25.01 19.59
N THR A 119 13.67 -25.68 20.54
CA THR A 119 15.04 -26.14 20.37
C THR A 119 15.01 -27.35 19.46
N VAL A 120 15.54 -27.20 18.25
CA VAL A 120 15.72 -28.35 17.35
C VAL A 120 16.92 -29.15 17.88
N PRO A 121 16.75 -30.44 18.21
CA PRO A 121 17.87 -31.27 18.64
C PRO A 121 18.92 -31.38 17.52
N HIS A 122 20.15 -31.70 17.88
CA HIS A 122 21.21 -31.89 16.89
C HIS A 122 20.85 -33.07 15.96
N GLY A 123 20.98 -32.87 14.65
CA GLY A 123 20.48 -33.80 13.63
C GLY A 123 18.97 -33.76 13.38
N GLY A 124 18.20 -33.06 14.21
CA GLY A 124 16.75 -32.88 14.07
C GLY A 124 16.33 -31.80 13.08
N GLY A 125 15.03 -31.75 12.79
CA GLY A 125 14.44 -30.79 11.85
C GLY A 125 14.68 -31.16 10.37
N ALA A 126 14.05 -30.39 9.47
CA ALA A 126 14.11 -30.68 8.03
C ALA A 126 15.53 -30.58 7.46
N LYS A 127 16.33 -29.62 7.94
CA LYS A 127 17.66 -29.30 7.41
C LYS A 127 18.78 -29.50 8.45
N GLY A 128 18.53 -30.09 9.61
CA GLY A 128 19.46 -30.01 10.74
C GLY A 128 19.54 -28.59 11.33
N LYS A 129 20.30 -28.43 12.42
CA LYS A 129 20.52 -27.13 13.06
C LYS A 129 21.40 -26.24 12.17
N HIS A 130 20.92 -25.03 11.85
CA HIS A 130 21.64 -24.07 10.99
C HIS A 130 22.99 -23.67 11.60
N GLY A 131 24.05 -23.63 10.79
CA GLY A 131 25.40 -23.25 11.23
C GLY A 131 26.10 -24.22 12.19
N CYS A 132 25.46 -25.34 12.57
CA CYS A 132 26.05 -26.28 13.51
C CYS A 132 27.08 -27.19 12.81
N PRO A 133 28.33 -27.31 13.31
CA PRO A 133 29.40 -28.08 12.68
C PRO A 133 29.32 -29.59 12.95
N CYS A 134 28.48 -30.04 13.88
CA CYS A 134 28.41 -31.44 14.28
C CYS A 134 27.99 -32.35 13.13
N GLU A 135 28.46 -33.59 13.20
CA GLU A 135 28.20 -34.62 12.19
C GLU A 135 26.71 -34.87 11.94
N PRO A 136 25.83 -35.06 12.96
CA PRO A 136 24.40 -35.26 12.73
C PRO A 136 23.74 -34.13 11.93
N CYS A 137 24.08 -32.88 12.21
CA CYS A 137 23.54 -31.72 11.49
C CYS A 137 24.09 -31.61 10.08
N ARG A 138 25.37 -31.95 9.86
CA ARG A 138 26.01 -31.95 8.55
C ARG A 138 25.39 -33.02 7.65
N LEU A 139 25.24 -34.25 8.16
CA LEU A 139 24.60 -35.36 7.45
C LEU A 139 23.15 -35.01 7.09
N ARG A 140 22.39 -34.39 8.02
CA ARG A 140 21.01 -33.98 7.75
C ARG A 140 20.92 -32.93 6.65
N ARG A 141 21.80 -31.92 6.64
CA ARG A 141 21.90 -30.93 5.54
C ARG A 141 22.20 -31.61 4.20
N SER A 142 23.15 -32.54 4.18
CA SER A 142 23.53 -33.28 2.97
C SER A 142 22.38 -34.14 2.43
N SER A 143 21.67 -34.87 3.31
CA SER A 143 20.48 -35.65 2.93
C SER A 143 19.41 -34.73 2.35
N TYR A 144 19.07 -33.64 3.06
CA TYR A 144 18.08 -32.68 2.58
C TYR A 144 18.44 -32.13 1.19
N ALA A 145 19.70 -31.76 0.95
CA ALA A 145 20.15 -31.25 -0.34
C ALA A 145 20.08 -32.32 -1.46
N ARG A 146 20.29 -33.59 -1.13
CA ARG A 146 20.12 -34.71 -2.08
C ARG A 146 18.64 -34.90 -2.41
N ASP A 147 17.80 -34.99 -1.38
CA ASP A 147 16.36 -35.25 -1.53
C ASP A 147 15.69 -34.10 -2.29
N TYR A 148 16.08 -32.86 -2.00
CA TYR A 148 15.64 -31.68 -2.74
C TYR A 148 16.00 -31.74 -4.23
N ARG A 149 17.25 -32.10 -4.56
CA ARG A 149 17.70 -32.24 -5.95
C ARG A 149 16.94 -33.34 -6.69
N LEU A 150 16.69 -34.47 -6.03
CA LEU A 150 15.92 -35.58 -6.60
C LEU A 150 14.46 -35.16 -6.84
N ALA A 151 13.81 -34.57 -5.83
CA ALA A 151 12.43 -34.09 -5.96
C ALA A 151 12.28 -33.05 -7.06
N ARG A 152 13.27 -32.17 -7.24
CA ARG A 152 13.29 -31.20 -8.35
C ARG A 152 13.34 -31.90 -9.71
N LYS A 153 14.26 -32.86 -9.90
CA LYS A 153 14.36 -33.64 -11.15
C LYS A 153 13.09 -34.42 -11.47
N LEU A 154 12.44 -34.99 -10.45
CA LEU A 154 11.17 -35.72 -10.64
C LEU A 154 10.05 -34.77 -11.06
N ARG A 155 9.99 -33.55 -10.51
CA ARG A 155 9.02 -32.53 -10.92
C ARG A 155 9.28 -32.02 -12.34
N GLU A 156 10.54 -31.82 -12.70
CA GLU A 156 10.96 -31.45 -14.07
C GLU A 156 10.49 -32.54 -15.06
N ARG A 157 10.82 -33.82 -14.81
CA ARG A 157 10.37 -34.95 -15.65
C ARG A 157 8.85 -35.06 -15.76
N ALA A 158 8.14 -34.94 -14.64
CA ALA A 158 6.67 -35.02 -14.65
C ALA A 158 6.03 -33.85 -15.43
N ALA A 159 6.67 -32.68 -15.45
CA ALA A 159 6.23 -31.55 -16.27
C ALA A 159 6.48 -31.83 -17.76
N ASP A 160 7.65 -32.36 -18.11
CA ASP A 160 7.99 -32.75 -19.49
C ASP A 160 7.02 -33.84 -20.01
N ASP A 161 6.71 -34.86 -19.19
CA ASP A 161 5.77 -35.93 -19.51
C ASP A 161 4.34 -35.40 -19.71
N ALA A 162 3.92 -34.40 -18.92
CA ALA A 162 2.60 -33.78 -19.05
C ALA A 162 2.48 -32.94 -20.33
N THR A 163 3.53 -32.20 -20.71
CA THR A 163 3.56 -31.44 -21.97
C THR A 163 3.56 -32.36 -23.19
N GLY A 164 4.27 -33.49 -23.14
CA GLY A 164 4.27 -34.48 -24.23
C GLY A 164 2.94 -35.22 -24.39
N ALA A 165 2.18 -35.39 -23.31
CA ALA A 165 0.83 -35.97 -23.37
C ALA A 165 -0.20 -35.01 -23.98
N GLU A 166 -0.08 -33.70 -23.76
CA GLU A 166 -0.95 -32.68 -24.38
C GLU A 166 -0.67 -32.50 -25.88
N GLU A 167 0.60 -32.60 -26.32
CA GLU A 167 0.97 -32.54 -27.75
C GLU A 167 0.61 -33.82 -28.53
N SER A 168 0.38 -34.95 -27.86
CA SER A 168 -0.02 -36.22 -28.48
C SER A 168 -1.55 -36.39 -28.66
N ILE A 169 -2.36 -35.46 -28.14
CA ILE A 169 -3.83 -35.50 -28.22
C ILE A 169 -4.37 -34.55 -29.31
N VAL A 170 -3.50 -33.82 -30.01
CA VAL A 170 -3.83 -32.92 -31.13
C VAL A 170 -3.51 -33.55 -32.47
#